data_AF-A0A4P7XHG6-F1
#
_entry.id   AF-A0A4P7XHG6-F1
#
_cell.length_a   1.000
_cell.length_b   1.000
_cell.length_c   1.000
_cell.angle_alpha   90.00
_cell.angle_beta   90.00
_cell.angle_gamma   90.00
#
_symmetry.space_group_name_H-M   'P 1'
#
loop_
_entity.id
_entity.type
_entity.pdbx_description
1 polymer ?
#
loop_
_entity_poly.entity_id
_entity_poly.type
_entity_poly.pdbx_seq_one_letter_code
_entity_poly.pdbx_strand_id
1 'polypeptide(L)'
;MSMVLNPFHILFLLYLLANAIALVQGIVDGGMVLEYQFFAISSSVFIASFVVQFVFLLAMLVMFHVGRGMRHCSSPLSLGPEWGYLLIVLQVSFAIFNSYMAVNIAGTGARLDESSLLNYVFIVFQPDLLFIIIAISLRSSLLFHINVLIFLISMLLRGWMGGVFIVFIIYIIRYYPVRLSVNSTVKLLGVAFLILASLPFILEAKWAVREGASILDVLMRAQDIMTYDNYLTAFSYLVNRFQHVGHVALLLERSDLLKNLYLDGAFSSYWLDGLPQYAAIKVFGGEFHSLNSFMVHYIFGVPGASWNTNPGIAGWFFILREHSVFLILYLLLFLTLPFYFAVRYGGARVSLLLACFSLLYLFHGWFGAYFNLMSYSVAFVFLHRVSVSNKNTPLTRDS
;
A
#
# COMPACT_ATOMS: atom_id res chain seq x y z
N MET A 1 -8.01 -11.74 -30.69
CA MET A 1 -8.56 -11.96 -29.33
C MET A 1 -8.02 -10.85 -28.44
N SER A 2 -8.86 -9.94 -27.93
CA SER A 2 -8.38 -8.81 -27.12
C SER A 2 -8.15 -9.28 -25.68
N MET A 3 -6.91 -9.16 -25.20
CA MET A 3 -6.55 -9.49 -23.83
C MET A 3 -7.11 -8.38 -22.91
N VAL A 4 -7.81 -8.77 -21.84
CA VAL A 4 -8.27 -7.83 -20.80
C VAL A 4 -7.23 -7.79 -19.69
N LEU A 5 -6.66 -6.62 -19.47
CA LEU A 5 -5.70 -6.41 -18.40
C LEU A 5 -6.43 -6.30 -17.05
N ASN A 6 -6.18 -7.27 -16.17
CA ASN A 6 -6.72 -7.25 -14.81
C ASN A 6 -5.61 -6.86 -13.81
N PRO A 7 -5.73 -5.71 -13.10
CA PRO A 7 -4.68 -5.24 -12.22
C PRO A 7 -4.41 -6.20 -11.06
N PHE A 8 -5.42 -6.92 -10.58
CA PHE A 8 -5.21 -7.93 -9.53
C PHE A 8 -4.35 -9.09 -10.01
N HIS A 9 -4.60 -9.62 -11.22
CA HIS A 9 -3.79 -10.71 -11.78
C HIS A 9 -2.37 -10.26 -12.10
N ILE A 10 -2.17 -9.02 -12.57
CA ILE A 10 -0.83 -8.45 -12.75
C ILE A 10 -0.08 -8.42 -11.41
N LEU A 11 -0.72 -7.88 -10.35
CA LEU A 11 -0.12 -7.81 -9.02
C LEU A 11 0.18 -9.20 -8.48
N PHE A 12 -0.76 -10.14 -8.60
CA PHE A 12 -0.56 -11.53 -8.19
C PHE A 12 0.68 -12.14 -8.85
N LEU A 13 0.80 -12.02 -10.18
CA LEU A 13 1.95 -12.53 -10.92
C LEU A 13 3.25 -11.81 -10.55
N LEU A 14 3.19 -10.49 -10.34
CA LEU A 14 4.34 -9.71 -9.90
C LEU A 14 4.87 -10.19 -8.54
N TYR A 15 4.00 -10.35 -7.54
CA TYR A 15 4.40 -10.87 -6.23
C TYR A 15 4.90 -12.32 -6.31
N LEU A 16 4.22 -13.18 -7.07
CA LEU A 16 4.63 -14.56 -7.24
C LEU A 16 6.03 -14.67 -7.85
N LEU A 17 6.26 -13.97 -8.97
CA LEU A 17 7.54 -14.02 -9.69
C LEU A 17 8.65 -13.36 -8.89
N ALA A 18 8.41 -12.19 -8.29
CA ALA A 18 9.42 -11.51 -7.48
C ALA A 18 9.88 -12.38 -6.31
N ASN A 19 8.94 -13.00 -5.57
CA ASN A 19 9.27 -13.87 -4.44
C ASN A 19 9.88 -15.21 -4.88
N ALA A 20 9.53 -15.74 -6.05
CA ALA A 20 10.17 -16.94 -6.60
C ALA A 20 11.63 -16.67 -7.00
N ILE A 21 11.90 -15.51 -7.62
CA ILE A 21 13.27 -15.08 -7.94
C ILE A 21 14.07 -14.91 -6.64
N ALA A 22 13.50 -14.24 -5.65
CA ALA A 22 14.13 -14.04 -4.34
C ALA A 22 14.41 -15.37 -3.62
N LEU A 23 13.51 -16.36 -3.71
CA LEU A 23 13.75 -17.71 -3.19
C LEU A 23 15.01 -18.33 -3.82
N VAL A 24 15.10 -18.31 -5.15
CA VAL A 24 16.25 -18.88 -5.87
C VAL A 24 17.54 -18.16 -5.50
N GLN A 25 17.52 -16.82 -5.50
CA GLN A 25 18.67 -16.00 -5.07
C GLN A 25 19.10 -16.34 -3.65
N GLY A 26 18.16 -16.37 -2.69
CA GLY A 26 18.44 -16.70 -1.30
C GLY A 26 19.06 -18.07 -1.10
N ILE A 27 18.64 -19.07 -1.88
CA ILE A 27 19.23 -20.42 -1.84
C ILE A 27 20.64 -20.44 -2.43
N VAL A 28 20.85 -19.79 -3.59
CA VAL A 28 22.15 -19.79 -4.29
C VAL A 28 23.20 -19.03 -3.49
N ASP A 29 22.83 -17.88 -2.92
CA ASP A 29 23.74 -17.00 -2.19
C ASP A 29 23.95 -17.44 -0.73
N GLY A 30 23.19 -18.45 -0.25
CA GLY A 30 23.23 -18.93 1.14
C GLY A 30 22.65 -17.94 2.16
N GLY A 31 21.89 -16.94 1.68
CA GLY A 31 21.42 -15.81 2.46
C GLY A 31 20.87 -14.71 1.56
N MET A 32 20.49 -13.58 2.14
CA MET A 32 19.97 -12.44 1.38
C MET A 32 20.38 -11.11 2.02
N VAL A 33 20.65 -10.11 1.17
CA VAL A 33 20.81 -8.74 1.63
C VAL A 33 19.42 -8.15 1.90
N LEU A 34 19.14 -7.86 3.16
CA LEU A 34 17.92 -7.23 3.64
C LEU A 34 18.29 -5.93 4.33
N GLU A 35 17.72 -4.82 3.87
CA GLU A 35 17.95 -3.49 4.46
C GLU A 35 19.45 -3.17 4.64
N TYR A 36 20.22 -3.44 3.57
CA TYR A 36 21.68 -3.23 3.47
C TYR A 36 22.55 -4.17 4.32
N GLN A 37 21.97 -5.19 4.96
CA GLN A 37 22.70 -6.18 5.75
C GLN A 37 22.51 -7.58 5.18
N PHE A 38 23.60 -8.36 5.10
CA PHE A 38 23.53 -9.74 4.66
C PHE A 38 23.14 -10.65 5.83
N PHE A 39 22.08 -11.44 5.63
CA PHE A 39 21.63 -12.47 6.57
C PHE A 39 21.84 -13.85 5.95
N ALA A 40 22.69 -14.66 6.57
CA ALA A 40 22.83 -16.07 6.22
C ALA A 40 21.59 -16.82 6.70
N ILE A 41 20.84 -17.44 5.78
CA ILE A 41 19.59 -18.13 6.07
C ILE A 41 19.59 -19.45 5.31
N SER A 42 19.22 -20.54 5.99
CA SER A 42 19.21 -21.87 5.38
C SER A 42 18.17 -22.01 4.26
N SER A 43 18.47 -22.86 3.26
CA SER A 43 17.58 -23.11 2.13
C SER A 43 16.21 -23.65 2.55
N SER A 44 16.14 -24.47 3.60
CA SER A 44 14.88 -25.02 4.12
C SER A 44 13.95 -23.92 4.67
N VAL A 45 14.53 -22.91 5.35
CA VAL A 45 13.79 -21.75 5.88
C VAL A 45 13.25 -20.89 4.74
N PHE A 46 14.04 -20.67 3.68
CA PHE A 46 13.55 -19.96 2.48
C PHE A 46 12.39 -20.69 1.80
N ILE A 47 12.51 -22.00 1.61
CA ILE A 47 11.45 -22.82 1.00
C ILE A 47 10.18 -22.76 1.83
N ALA A 48 10.27 -22.97 3.15
CA ALA A 48 9.13 -22.90 4.06
C ALA A 48 8.44 -21.52 4.01
N SER A 49 9.24 -20.45 3.99
CA SER A 49 8.75 -19.08 3.91
C SER A 49 8.01 -18.80 2.60
N PHE A 50 8.58 -19.25 1.47
CA PHE A 50 7.94 -19.12 0.16
C PHE A 50 6.62 -19.90 0.09
N VAL A 51 6.59 -21.14 0.60
CA VAL A 51 5.37 -21.96 0.60
C VAL A 51 4.25 -21.29 1.39
N VAL A 52 4.53 -20.78 2.59
CA VAL A 52 3.49 -20.10 3.41
C VAL A 52 3.04 -18.80 2.74
N GLN A 53 3.96 -18.01 2.18
CA GLN A 53 3.60 -16.83 1.39
C GLN A 53 2.71 -17.18 0.19
N PHE A 54 3.05 -18.25 -0.53
CA PHE A 54 2.29 -18.72 -1.68
C PHE A 54 0.88 -19.16 -1.28
N VAL A 55 0.70 -19.82 -0.13
CA VAL A 55 -0.61 -20.18 0.41
C VAL A 55 -1.46 -18.93 0.67
N PHE A 56 -0.91 -17.89 1.32
CA PHE A 56 -1.64 -16.63 1.53
C PHE A 56 -1.98 -15.93 0.21
N LEU A 57 -1.04 -15.93 -0.74
CA LEU A 57 -1.25 -15.34 -2.06
C LEU A 57 -2.37 -16.07 -2.83
N LEU A 58 -2.39 -17.41 -2.77
CA LEU A 58 -3.44 -18.24 -3.35
C LEU A 58 -4.79 -18.02 -2.66
N ALA A 59 -4.83 -17.88 -1.33
CA ALA A 59 -6.05 -17.57 -0.60
C ALA A 59 -6.66 -16.23 -1.06
N MET A 60 -5.83 -15.20 -1.27
CA MET A 60 -6.29 -13.92 -1.84
C MET A 60 -6.82 -14.06 -3.27
N LEU A 61 -6.19 -14.91 -4.10
CA LEU A 61 -6.67 -15.21 -5.45
C LEU A 61 -8.04 -15.91 -5.43
N VAL A 62 -8.22 -16.91 -4.58
CA VAL A 62 -9.51 -17.61 -4.41
C VAL A 62 -10.59 -16.63 -3.99
N MET A 63 -10.32 -15.81 -2.96
CA MET A 63 -11.22 -14.75 -2.49
C MET A 63 -11.66 -13.81 -3.61
N PHE A 64 -10.71 -13.34 -4.42
CA PHE A 64 -10.99 -12.48 -5.56
C PHE A 64 -11.92 -13.15 -6.58
N HIS A 65 -11.66 -14.42 -6.93
CA HIS A 65 -12.48 -15.15 -7.89
C HIS A 65 -13.88 -15.47 -7.37
N VAL A 66 -14.00 -15.86 -6.09
CA VAL A 66 -15.30 -16.08 -5.43
C VAL A 66 -16.14 -14.81 -5.50
N GLY A 67 -15.59 -13.66 -5.10
CA GLY A 67 -16.35 -12.43 -5.13
C GLY A 67 -16.58 -11.84 -6.53
N ARG A 68 -15.75 -12.19 -7.54
CA ARG A 68 -16.08 -11.91 -8.95
C ARG A 68 -17.30 -12.69 -9.45
N GLY A 69 -17.50 -13.92 -8.97
CA GLY A 69 -18.66 -14.75 -9.30
C GLY A 69 -19.97 -14.23 -8.70
N MET A 70 -19.89 -13.34 -7.71
CA MET A 70 -21.06 -12.76 -7.07
C MET A 70 -21.74 -11.67 -7.92
N ARG A 71 -23.05 -11.49 -7.70
CA ARG A 71 -23.84 -10.45 -8.37
C ARG A 71 -23.44 -9.06 -7.87
N HIS A 72 -22.80 -8.30 -8.76
CA HIS A 72 -22.38 -6.94 -8.49
C HIS A 72 -23.56 -5.96 -8.47
N CYS A 73 -23.38 -4.85 -7.75
CA CYS A 73 -24.34 -3.75 -7.80
C CYS A 73 -24.50 -3.21 -9.24
N SER A 74 -25.74 -3.02 -9.68
CA SER A 74 -26.07 -2.52 -11.01
C SER A 74 -25.76 -1.03 -11.19
N SER A 75 -25.85 -0.24 -10.12
CA SER A 75 -25.54 1.19 -10.12
C SER A 75 -24.19 1.41 -9.42
N PRO A 76 -23.04 1.47 -10.12
CA PRO A 76 -21.74 1.64 -9.46
C PRO A 76 -21.64 2.98 -8.74
N LEU A 77 -20.75 3.06 -7.74
CA LEU A 77 -20.40 4.32 -7.07
C LEU A 77 -19.93 5.35 -8.11
N SER A 78 -20.54 6.53 -8.12
CA SER A 78 -20.29 7.55 -9.16
C SER A 78 -20.40 8.95 -8.59
N LEU A 79 -19.26 9.63 -8.47
CA LEU A 79 -19.10 10.88 -7.75
C LEU A 79 -19.06 12.08 -8.69
N GLY A 80 -19.79 13.13 -8.32
CA GLY A 80 -19.80 14.38 -9.06
C GLY A 80 -18.51 15.19 -8.90
N PRO A 81 -18.37 16.31 -9.65
CA PRO A 81 -17.20 17.18 -9.62
C PRO A 81 -16.86 17.74 -8.23
N GLU A 82 -17.85 17.91 -7.36
CA GLU A 82 -17.70 18.43 -5.99
C GLU A 82 -16.67 17.63 -5.17
N TRP A 83 -16.64 16.30 -5.34
CA TRP A 83 -15.65 15.44 -4.69
C TRP A 83 -14.23 15.64 -5.26
N GLY A 84 -14.13 15.98 -6.54
CA GLY A 84 -12.85 16.29 -7.18
C GLY A 84 -12.26 17.60 -6.67
N TYR A 85 -13.09 18.63 -6.47
CA TYR A 85 -12.65 19.89 -5.87
C TYR A 85 -12.31 19.76 -4.40
N LEU A 86 -13.12 19.00 -3.63
CA LEU A 86 -12.83 18.70 -2.23
C LEU A 86 -11.44 18.03 -2.07
N LEU A 87 -11.15 17.03 -2.92
CA LEU A 87 -9.84 16.38 -2.91
C LEU A 87 -8.70 17.35 -3.22
N ILE A 88 -8.85 18.23 -4.22
CA ILE A 88 -7.82 19.22 -4.58
C ILE A 88 -7.49 20.08 -3.36
N VAL A 89 -8.51 20.64 -2.70
CA VAL A 89 -8.33 21.45 -1.50
C VAL A 89 -7.60 20.65 -0.43
N LEU A 90 -8.09 19.45 -0.13
CA LEU A 90 -7.52 18.61 0.93
C LEU A 90 -6.05 18.22 0.64
N GLN A 91 -5.74 17.79 -0.59
CA GLN A 91 -4.39 17.37 -0.98
C GLN A 91 -3.41 18.53 -1.04
N VAL A 92 -3.82 19.69 -1.54
CA VAL A 92 -2.97 20.90 -1.57
C VAL A 92 -2.70 21.38 -0.15
N SER A 93 -3.74 21.48 0.69
CA SER A 93 -3.56 21.84 2.11
C SER A 93 -2.66 20.86 2.83
N PHE A 94 -2.78 19.57 2.56
CA PHE A 94 -1.92 18.54 3.14
C PHE A 94 -0.47 18.65 2.66
N ALA A 95 -0.25 18.88 1.36
CA ALA A 95 1.09 19.08 0.82
C ALA A 95 1.77 20.31 1.45
N ILE A 96 1.07 21.45 1.52
CA ILE A 96 1.57 22.67 2.15
C ILE A 96 1.89 22.42 3.62
N PHE A 97 0.98 21.79 4.36
CA PHE A 97 1.17 21.49 5.78
C PHE A 97 2.40 20.61 6.02
N ASN A 98 2.55 19.51 5.28
CA ASN A 98 3.70 18.62 5.44
C ASN A 98 5.03 19.31 5.09
N SER A 99 5.06 20.11 4.02
CA SER A 99 6.26 20.85 3.64
C SER A 99 6.63 21.92 4.66
N TYR A 100 5.65 22.65 5.20
CA TYR A 100 5.89 23.71 6.18
C TYR A 100 6.31 23.15 7.55
N MET A 101 5.65 22.09 8.01
CA MET A 101 5.92 21.46 9.31
C MET A 101 7.04 20.41 9.25
N ALA A 102 7.60 20.14 8.07
CA ALA A 102 8.58 19.08 7.81
C ALA A 102 8.17 17.68 8.32
N VAL A 103 6.86 17.39 8.35
CA VAL A 103 6.30 16.11 8.81
C VAL A 103 5.91 15.19 7.67
N ASN A 104 5.78 13.89 7.97
CA ASN A 104 5.45 12.84 7.00
C ASN A 104 6.43 12.73 5.82
N ILE A 105 7.61 13.35 5.92
CA ILE A 105 8.73 13.10 5.02
C ILE A 105 9.29 11.73 5.40
N ALA A 106 9.32 10.81 4.43
CA ALA A 106 9.77 9.47 4.70
C ALA A 106 11.24 9.48 5.12
N GLY A 107 11.60 8.88 6.25
CA GLY A 107 13.00 8.91 6.70
C GLY A 107 13.34 10.08 7.63
N THR A 108 12.44 11.02 7.90
CA THR A 108 12.65 12.02 8.96
C THR A 108 11.89 11.63 10.23
N GLY A 109 12.54 11.77 11.39
CA GLY A 109 11.95 11.51 12.70
C GLY A 109 11.15 12.68 13.26
N ALA A 110 10.94 13.75 12.46
CA ALA A 110 10.26 14.97 12.89
C ALA A 110 8.83 14.63 13.34
N ARG A 111 8.59 14.73 14.65
CA ARG A 111 7.28 14.64 15.26
C ARG A 111 6.88 16.04 15.68
N LEU A 112 5.60 16.38 15.46
CA LEU A 112 5.05 17.60 16.02
C LEU A 112 4.94 17.41 17.54
N ASP A 113 5.77 18.14 18.29
CA ASP A 113 5.70 18.18 19.75
C ASP A 113 4.41 18.87 20.24
N GLU A 114 3.78 19.67 19.38
CA GLU A 114 2.50 20.34 19.65
C GLU A 114 1.37 19.86 18.75
N SER A 115 0.25 19.53 19.39
CA SER A 115 -0.96 19.00 18.79
C SER A 115 -1.72 20.07 17.98
N SER A 116 -1.19 20.42 16.81
CA SER A 116 -1.90 21.26 15.85
C SER A 116 -3.23 20.62 15.47
N LEU A 117 -4.33 21.38 15.56
CA LEU A 117 -5.67 20.94 15.14
C LEU A 117 -5.65 20.43 13.69
N LEU A 118 -4.86 21.08 12.83
CA LEU A 118 -4.65 20.67 11.44
C LEU A 118 -4.01 19.28 11.31
N ASN A 119 -3.11 18.91 12.23
CA ASN A 119 -2.53 17.56 12.26
C ASN A 119 -3.63 16.51 12.51
N TYR A 120 -4.53 16.74 13.47
CA TYR A 120 -5.65 15.84 13.73
C TYR A 120 -6.60 15.73 12.53
N VAL A 121 -6.87 16.84 11.84
CA VAL A 121 -7.65 16.83 10.59
C VAL A 121 -7.01 15.90 9.57
N PHE A 122 -5.70 16.00 9.31
CA PHE A 122 -5.04 15.15 8.31
C PHE A 122 -4.89 13.69 8.75
N ILE A 123 -4.74 13.44 10.05
CA ILE A 123 -4.79 12.09 10.63
C ILE A 123 -6.18 11.47 10.40
N VAL A 124 -7.27 12.21 10.62
CA VAL A 124 -8.64 11.71 10.47
C VAL A 124 -9.09 11.64 9.01
N PHE A 125 -8.67 12.55 8.14
CA PHE A 125 -9.12 12.51 6.74
C PHE A 125 -8.24 11.64 5.85
N GLN A 126 -6.96 11.43 6.16
CA GLN A 126 -6.00 10.67 5.35
C GLN A 126 -6.12 10.99 3.83
N PRO A 127 -5.65 12.17 3.40
CA PRO A 127 -5.86 12.67 2.03
C PRO A 127 -5.43 11.70 0.93
N ASP A 128 -4.35 10.94 1.16
CA ASP A 128 -3.85 9.92 0.24
C ASP A 128 -4.84 8.75 0.05
N LEU A 129 -5.45 8.26 1.13
CA LEU A 129 -6.46 7.20 1.08
C LEU A 129 -7.75 7.70 0.42
N LEU A 130 -8.19 8.92 0.75
CA LEU A 130 -9.36 9.51 0.12
C LEU A 130 -9.16 9.66 -1.38
N PHE A 131 -7.97 10.06 -1.83
CA PHE A 131 -7.63 10.08 -3.24
C PHE A 131 -7.78 8.69 -3.88
N ILE A 132 -7.19 7.65 -3.29
CA ILE A 132 -7.28 6.27 -3.79
C ILE A 132 -8.75 5.83 -4.02
N ILE A 133 -9.63 6.15 -3.06
CA ILE A 133 -11.04 5.73 -3.08
C ILE A 133 -11.88 6.57 -4.05
N ILE A 134 -11.75 7.90 -4.00
CA ILE A 134 -12.58 8.83 -4.79
C ILE A 134 -12.15 8.82 -6.26
N ALA A 135 -10.85 8.74 -6.56
CA ALA A 135 -10.31 8.88 -7.91
C ALA A 135 -10.85 7.83 -8.90
N ILE A 136 -11.11 6.59 -8.45
CA ILE A 136 -11.67 5.52 -9.29
C ILE A 136 -13.16 5.72 -9.63
N SER A 137 -13.85 6.55 -8.87
CA SER A 137 -15.30 6.77 -8.95
C SER A 137 -15.69 8.18 -9.42
N LEU A 138 -14.71 9.07 -9.61
CA LEU A 138 -14.94 10.46 -10.03
C LEU A 138 -15.35 10.56 -11.51
N ARG A 139 -16.53 11.15 -11.78
CA ARG A 139 -17.06 11.29 -13.15
C ARG A 139 -16.20 12.17 -14.05
N SER A 140 -15.68 13.27 -13.53
CA SER A 140 -14.86 14.21 -14.31
C SER A 140 -13.47 13.64 -14.57
N SER A 141 -13.12 13.44 -15.85
CA SER A 141 -11.78 13.03 -16.24
C SER A 141 -10.75 14.12 -16.02
N LEU A 142 -11.09 15.39 -16.27
CA LEU A 142 -10.16 16.50 -16.04
C LEU A 142 -9.75 16.58 -14.55
N LEU A 143 -10.74 16.59 -13.66
CA LEU A 143 -10.48 16.65 -12.21
C LEU A 143 -9.72 15.42 -11.71
N PHE A 144 -9.93 14.25 -12.30
CA PHE A 144 -9.13 13.07 -11.99
C PHE A 144 -7.65 13.27 -12.31
N HIS A 145 -7.31 13.77 -13.50
CA HIS A 145 -5.91 14.02 -13.88
C HIS A 145 -5.26 15.10 -13.01
N ILE A 146 -6.01 16.14 -12.64
CA ILE A 146 -5.53 17.19 -11.73
C ILE A 146 -5.21 16.58 -10.35
N ASN A 147 -6.12 15.79 -9.77
CA ASN A 147 -5.88 15.14 -8.48
C ASN A 147 -4.72 14.13 -8.54
N VAL A 148 -4.55 13.40 -9.65
CA VAL A 148 -3.39 12.53 -9.86
C VAL A 148 -2.09 13.34 -9.82
N LEU A 149 -2.03 14.47 -10.52
CA LEU A 149 -0.84 15.31 -10.56
C LEU A 149 -0.50 15.85 -9.17
N ILE A 150 -1.50 16.37 -8.44
CA ILE A 150 -1.31 16.87 -7.07
C ILE A 150 -0.85 15.76 -6.13
N PHE A 151 -1.46 14.56 -6.23
CA PHE A 151 -1.05 13.40 -5.46
C PHE A 151 0.43 13.04 -5.70
N LEU A 152 0.85 12.95 -6.96
CA LEU A 152 2.23 12.63 -7.31
C LEU A 152 3.21 13.69 -6.81
N ILE A 153 2.88 14.98 -6.95
CA ILE A 153 3.69 16.08 -6.42
C ILE A 153 3.80 15.97 -4.89
N SER A 154 2.68 15.78 -4.19
CA SER A 154 2.65 15.62 -2.73
C SER A 154 3.48 14.42 -2.25
N MET A 155 3.44 13.30 -2.97
CA MET A 155 4.22 12.10 -2.65
C MET A 155 5.72 12.33 -2.89
N LEU A 156 6.08 13.01 -3.98
CA LEU A 156 7.48 13.33 -4.31
C LEU A 156 8.08 14.29 -3.28
N LEU A 157 7.35 15.35 -2.90
CA LEU A 157 7.75 16.30 -1.84
C LEU A 157 7.95 15.64 -0.47
N ARG A 158 7.31 14.49 -0.23
CA ARG A 158 7.46 13.70 1.00
C ARG A 158 8.44 12.53 0.87
N GLY A 159 9.13 12.39 -0.27
CA GLY A 159 10.11 11.31 -0.50
C GLY A 159 9.49 9.91 -0.64
N TRP A 160 8.25 9.83 -1.13
CA TRP A 160 7.52 8.58 -1.37
C TRP A 160 7.36 8.26 -2.86
N MET A 161 8.23 7.42 -3.41
CA MET A 161 8.16 7.02 -4.82
C MET A 161 7.10 5.96 -5.15
N GLY A 162 6.53 5.30 -4.14
CA GLY A 162 5.46 4.31 -4.32
C GLY A 162 4.18 4.90 -4.93
N GLY A 163 4.01 6.23 -4.88
CA GLY A 163 2.86 6.93 -5.45
C GLY A 163 2.68 6.69 -6.94
N VAL A 164 3.76 6.56 -7.71
CA VAL A 164 3.71 6.28 -9.16
C VAL A 164 3.03 4.93 -9.43
N PHE A 165 3.43 3.91 -8.67
CA PHE A 165 2.86 2.56 -8.80
C PHE A 165 1.40 2.51 -8.35
N ILE A 166 1.05 3.21 -7.26
CA ILE A 166 -0.35 3.36 -6.81
C ILE A 166 -1.20 4.01 -7.90
N VAL A 167 -0.74 5.11 -8.50
CA VAL A 167 -1.45 5.80 -9.59
C VAL A 167 -1.64 4.90 -10.80
N PHE A 168 -0.61 4.13 -11.18
CA PHE A 168 -0.73 3.14 -12.26
C PHE A 168 -1.86 2.14 -12.02
N ILE A 169 -1.95 1.58 -10.81
CA ILE A 169 -3.02 0.65 -10.43
C ILE A 169 -4.39 1.35 -10.43
N ILE A 170 -4.49 2.57 -9.89
CA ILE A 170 -5.73 3.38 -9.91
C ILE A 170 -6.21 3.63 -11.34
N TYR A 171 -5.30 3.95 -12.28
CA TYR A 171 -5.64 4.15 -13.68
C TYR A 171 -6.28 2.90 -14.29
N ILE A 172 -5.66 1.73 -14.10
CA ILE A 172 -6.19 0.48 -14.64
C ILE A 172 -7.57 0.17 -14.02
N ILE A 173 -7.76 0.40 -12.71
CA ILE A 173 -9.04 0.18 -12.03
C ILE A 173 -10.12 1.13 -12.55
N ARG A 174 -9.81 2.43 -12.67
CA ARG A 174 -10.76 3.46 -13.14
C ARG A 174 -11.30 3.12 -14.54
N TYR A 175 -10.42 2.71 -15.45
CA TYR A 175 -10.76 2.40 -16.84
C TYR A 175 -11.02 0.91 -17.08
N TYR A 176 -11.18 0.11 -16.03
CA TYR A 176 -11.49 -1.32 -16.16
C TYR A 176 -12.88 -1.55 -16.79
N PRO A 177 -13.03 -2.51 -17.73
CA PRO A 177 -12.01 -3.41 -18.26
C PRO A 177 -11.12 -2.76 -19.34
N VAL A 178 -9.80 -2.79 -19.12
CA VAL A 178 -8.82 -2.29 -20.10
C VAL A 178 -8.56 -3.37 -21.15
N ARG A 179 -9.05 -3.16 -22.37
CA ARG A 179 -8.80 -4.05 -23.52
C ARG A 179 -7.55 -3.58 -24.25
N LEU A 180 -6.53 -4.43 -24.32
CA LEU A 180 -5.29 -4.09 -24.99
C LEU A 180 -5.41 -4.33 -26.50
N SER A 181 -5.21 -3.28 -27.28
CA SER A 181 -4.89 -3.36 -28.70
C SER A 181 -3.36 -3.33 -28.89
N VAL A 182 -2.86 -3.68 -30.09
CA VAL A 182 -1.43 -3.56 -30.41
C VAL A 182 -0.93 -2.13 -30.17
N ASN A 183 -1.66 -1.13 -30.69
CA ASN A 183 -1.30 0.29 -30.50
C ASN A 183 -1.30 0.70 -29.02
N SER A 184 -2.29 0.27 -28.24
CA SER A 184 -2.35 0.54 -26.80
C SER A 184 -1.19 -0.12 -26.04
N THR A 185 -0.79 -1.32 -26.47
CA THR A 185 0.32 -2.07 -25.88
C THR A 185 1.64 -1.36 -26.13
N VAL A 186 1.88 -0.91 -27.38
CA VAL A 186 3.08 -0.12 -27.72
C VAL A 186 3.14 1.16 -26.90
N LYS A 187 2.02 1.89 -26.74
CA LYS A 187 1.96 3.09 -25.89
C LYS A 187 2.27 2.77 -24.43
N LEU A 188 1.71 1.69 -23.90
CA LEU A 188 1.95 1.25 -22.52
C LEU A 188 3.42 0.88 -22.29
N LEU A 189 4.02 0.14 -23.22
CA LEU A 189 5.43 -0.21 -23.18
C LEU A 189 6.33 1.03 -23.30
N GLY A 190 5.96 2.00 -24.14
CA GLY A 190 6.66 3.28 -24.22
C GLY A 190 6.63 4.06 -22.91
N VAL A 191 5.47 4.13 -22.24
CA VAL A 191 5.35 4.76 -20.91
C VAL A 191 6.16 3.99 -19.87
N ALA A 192 6.10 2.66 -19.86
CA ALA A 192 6.89 1.84 -18.95
C ALA A 192 8.40 2.04 -19.16
N PHE A 193 8.84 2.13 -20.42
CA PHE A 193 10.23 2.44 -20.77
C PHE A 193 10.66 3.81 -20.25
N LEU A 194 9.84 4.85 -20.42
CA LEU A 194 10.14 6.19 -19.89
C LEU A 194 10.25 6.22 -18.36
N ILE A 195 9.40 5.46 -17.66
CA ILE A 195 9.49 5.31 -16.20
C ILE A 195 10.78 4.60 -15.81
N LEU A 196 11.13 3.50 -16.48
CA LEU A 196 12.37 2.77 -16.19
C LEU A 196 13.62 3.59 -16.53
N ALA A 197 13.60 4.35 -17.63
CA ALA A 197 14.68 5.24 -18.03
C ALA A 197 14.86 6.43 -17.06
N SER A 198 13.83 6.81 -16.30
CA SER A 198 13.92 7.86 -15.29
C SER A 198 14.19 7.34 -13.88
N LEU A 199 14.33 6.02 -13.70
CA LEU A 199 14.39 5.39 -12.39
C LEU A 199 15.59 5.83 -11.52
N PRO A 200 16.83 5.97 -12.04
CA PRO A 200 17.95 6.49 -11.24
C PRO A 200 17.70 7.91 -10.73
N PHE A 201 17.22 8.78 -11.62
CA PHE A 201 16.86 10.16 -11.27
C PHE A 201 15.77 10.21 -10.20
N ILE A 202 14.74 9.39 -10.34
CA ILE A 202 13.66 9.24 -9.37
C ILE A 202 14.21 8.81 -7.99
N LEU A 203 15.16 7.88 -7.97
CA LEU A 203 15.74 7.37 -6.72
C LEU A 203 16.62 8.44 -6.04
N GLU A 204 17.44 9.16 -6.79
CA GLU A 204 18.28 10.25 -6.27
C GLU A 204 17.43 11.42 -5.76
N ALA A 205 16.41 11.85 -6.53
CA ALA A 205 15.49 12.91 -6.12
C ALA A 205 14.79 12.57 -4.80
N LYS A 206 14.44 11.30 -4.62
CA LYS A 206 13.88 10.81 -3.38
C LYS A 206 14.87 10.96 -2.22
N TRP A 207 16.11 10.50 -2.36
CA TRP A 207 17.09 10.60 -1.28
C TRP A 207 17.43 12.05 -0.94
N ALA A 208 17.58 12.90 -1.96
CA ALA A 208 17.77 14.34 -1.77
C ALA A 208 16.67 14.96 -0.90
N VAL A 209 15.39 14.68 -1.17
CA VAL A 209 14.27 15.17 -0.34
C VAL A 209 14.37 14.68 1.10
N ARG A 210 14.80 13.44 1.32
CA ARG A 210 14.94 12.86 2.67
C ARG A 210 16.10 13.45 3.47
N GLU A 211 17.15 13.86 2.76
CA GLU A 211 18.34 14.49 3.32
C GLU A 211 18.21 16.02 3.43
N GLY A 212 17.08 16.58 2.98
CA GLY A 212 16.86 18.03 2.95
C GLY A 212 17.64 18.76 1.84
N ALA A 213 18.17 18.03 0.87
CA ALA A 213 18.86 18.58 -0.30
C ALA A 213 17.88 19.07 -1.37
N SER A 214 18.33 20.01 -2.19
CA SER A 214 17.52 20.60 -3.25
C SER A 214 17.36 19.63 -4.43
N ILE A 215 16.12 19.49 -4.93
CA ILE A 215 15.84 18.76 -6.18
C ILE A 215 16.54 19.41 -7.37
N LEU A 216 16.80 20.73 -7.32
CA LEU A 216 17.52 21.43 -8.38
C LEU A 216 18.95 20.90 -8.53
N ASP A 217 19.60 20.55 -7.42
CA ASP A 217 20.97 20.01 -7.43
C ASP A 217 21.00 18.62 -8.10
N VAL A 218 19.95 17.82 -7.87
CA VAL A 218 19.75 16.52 -8.53
C VAL A 218 19.56 16.71 -10.04
N LEU A 219 18.77 17.71 -10.46
CA LEU A 219 18.56 18.05 -11.87
C LEU A 219 19.87 18.47 -12.55
N MET A 220 20.69 19.28 -11.87
CA MET A 220 21.97 19.75 -12.41
C MET A 220 22.99 18.61 -12.57
N ARG A 221 22.86 17.54 -11.78
CA ARG A 221 23.71 16.34 -11.83
C ARG A 221 23.13 15.18 -12.64
N ALA A 222 22.08 15.43 -13.44
CA ALA A 222 21.36 14.36 -14.14
C ALA A 222 22.27 13.47 -15.01
N GLN A 223 23.32 14.02 -15.62
CA GLN A 223 24.28 13.22 -16.41
C GLN A 223 25.08 12.25 -15.55
N ASP A 224 25.52 12.68 -14.37
CA ASP A 224 26.28 11.84 -13.42
C ASP A 224 25.40 10.76 -12.77
N ILE A 225 24.08 10.99 -12.73
CA ILE A 225 23.11 10.06 -12.14
C ILE A 225 22.78 8.92 -13.11
N MET A 226 22.77 9.16 -14.41
CA MET A 226 22.33 8.20 -15.43
C MET A 226 23.42 7.20 -15.85
N THR A 227 24.15 6.65 -14.87
CA THR A 227 25.19 5.62 -15.08
C THR A 227 24.62 4.21 -14.98
N TYR A 228 25.30 3.24 -15.59
CA TYR A 228 24.90 1.82 -15.55
C TYR A 228 24.73 1.29 -14.11
N ASP A 229 25.65 1.61 -13.21
CA ASP A 229 25.62 1.14 -11.82
C ASP A 229 24.42 1.73 -11.05
N ASN A 230 24.07 2.98 -11.31
CA ASN A 230 22.89 3.61 -10.73
C ASN A 230 21.60 3.01 -11.28
N TYR A 231 21.56 2.62 -12.56
CA TYR A 231 20.45 1.84 -13.11
C TYR A 231 20.30 0.49 -12.43
N LEU A 232 21.40 -0.26 -12.24
CA LEU A 232 21.37 -1.55 -11.57
C LEU A 232 20.89 -1.40 -10.12
N THR A 233 21.40 -0.40 -9.41
CA THR A 233 20.99 -0.07 -8.03
C THR A 233 19.52 0.29 -7.97
N ALA A 234 19.05 1.16 -8.85
CA ALA A 234 17.66 1.62 -8.85
C ALA A 234 16.68 0.50 -9.25
N PHE A 235 17.06 -0.34 -10.21
CA PHE A 235 16.28 -1.52 -10.59
C PHE A 235 16.22 -2.55 -9.46
N SER A 236 17.37 -2.87 -8.85
CA SER A 236 17.45 -3.75 -7.68
C SER A 236 16.57 -3.22 -6.55
N TYR A 237 16.65 -1.92 -6.27
CA TYR A 237 15.79 -1.26 -5.30
C TYR A 237 14.30 -1.46 -5.56
N LEU A 238 13.86 -1.30 -6.82
CA LEU A 238 12.47 -1.48 -7.22
C LEU A 238 12.03 -2.93 -7.08
N VAL A 239 12.85 -3.89 -7.54
CA VAL A 239 12.53 -5.33 -7.47
C VAL A 239 12.44 -5.79 -6.01
N ASN A 240 13.40 -5.39 -5.16
CA ASN A 240 13.43 -5.74 -3.74
C ASN A 240 12.16 -5.31 -2.99
N ARG A 241 11.45 -4.27 -3.45
CA ARG A 241 10.17 -3.84 -2.84
C ARG A 241 9.05 -4.88 -2.97
N PHE A 242 9.11 -5.76 -3.97
CA PHE A 242 8.15 -6.85 -4.17
C PHE A 242 8.63 -8.19 -3.61
N GLN A 243 9.89 -8.27 -3.19
CA GLN A 243 10.53 -9.45 -2.61
C GLN A 243 10.42 -9.43 -1.08
N HIS A 244 9.53 -10.24 -0.53
CA HIS A 244 9.28 -10.31 0.92
C HIS A 244 9.76 -11.62 1.52
N VAL A 245 10.03 -12.65 0.70
CA VAL A 245 10.43 -13.97 1.18
C VAL A 245 11.64 -13.93 2.12
N GLY A 246 12.61 -13.05 1.86
CA GLY A 246 13.77 -12.88 2.74
C GLY A 246 13.42 -12.32 4.11
N HIS A 247 12.54 -11.31 4.18
CA HIS A 247 12.03 -10.79 5.45
C HIS A 247 11.26 -11.86 6.23
N VAL A 248 10.42 -12.64 5.55
CA VAL A 248 9.68 -13.74 6.18
C VAL A 248 10.61 -14.86 6.65
N ALA A 249 11.63 -15.19 5.86
CA ALA A 249 12.63 -16.19 6.21
C ALA A 249 13.43 -15.81 7.46
N LEU A 250 13.83 -14.53 7.56
CA LEU A 250 14.47 -13.98 8.75
C LEU A 250 13.56 -14.06 9.99
N LEU A 251 12.26 -13.81 9.83
CA LEU A 251 11.28 -13.93 10.92
C LEU A 251 11.05 -15.38 11.34
N LEU A 252 11.04 -16.33 10.39
CA LEU A 252 10.96 -17.76 10.70
C LEU A 252 12.18 -18.23 11.46
N GLU A 253 13.39 -17.88 11.01
CA GLU A 253 14.64 -18.22 11.66
C GLU A 253 14.71 -17.71 13.11
N ARG A 254 14.11 -16.54 13.38
CA ARG A 254 14.06 -15.92 14.70
C ARG A 254 12.72 -16.11 15.43
N SER A 255 11.90 -17.07 14.99
CA SER A 255 10.51 -17.17 15.46
C SER A 255 10.38 -17.44 16.97
N ASP A 256 11.27 -18.22 17.58
CA ASP A 256 11.27 -18.46 19.04
C ASP A 256 11.47 -17.15 19.82
N LEU A 257 12.51 -16.40 19.46
CA LEU A 257 12.83 -15.11 20.08
C LEU A 257 11.67 -14.12 19.90
N LEU A 258 11.15 -14.01 18.67
CA LEU A 258 10.10 -13.05 18.34
C LEU A 258 8.77 -13.40 19.01
N LYS A 259 8.46 -14.69 19.21
CA LYS A 259 7.29 -15.10 19.97
C LYS A 259 7.40 -14.67 21.43
N ASN A 260 8.55 -14.87 22.06
CA ASN A 260 8.75 -14.45 23.46
C ASN A 260 8.63 -12.93 23.59
N LEU A 261 9.32 -12.18 22.72
CA LEU A 261 9.24 -10.71 22.69
C LEU A 261 7.80 -10.20 22.44
N TYR A 262 7.04 -10.90 21.60
CA TYR A 262 5.63 -10.61 21.38
C TYR A 262 4.79 -10.82 22.64
N LEU A 263 4.99 -11.94 23.35
CA LEU A 263 4.29 -12.24 24.60
C LEU A 263 4.67 -11.27 25.74
N ASP A 264 5.91 -10.78 25.74
CA ASP A 264 6.42 -9.77 26.67
C ASP A 264 5.96 -8.34 26.31
N GLY A 265 5.22 -8.16 25.22
CA GLY A 265 4.67 -6.87 24.80
C GLY A 265 5.68 -5.93 24.12
N ALA A 266 6.81 -6.44 23.61
CA ALA A 266 7.83 -5.63 22.93
C ALA A 266 7.33 -4.97 21.63
N PHE A 267 6.30 -5.55 21.01
CA PHE A 267 5.56 -4.94 19.91
C PHE A 267 4.09 -5.35 19.94
N SER A 268 3.25 -4.48 19.41
CA SER A 268 1.79 -4.63 19.38
C SER A 268 1.33 -5.64 18.34
N SER A 269 0.21 -6.29 18.62
CA SER A 269 -0.40 -7.27 17.72
C SER A 269 -0.92 -6.66 16.42
N TYR A 270 -0.93 -7.46 15.36
CA TYR A 270 -1.42 -7.06 14.02
C TYR A 270 -2.85 -6.48 14.01
N TRP A 271 -3.73 -6.90 14.94
CA TRP A 271 -5.13 -6.46 15.02
C TRP A 271 -5.30 -5.09 15.71
N LEU A 272 -4.24 -4.59 16.37
CA LEU A 272 -4.16 -3.24 16.93
C LEU A 272 -3.63 -2.21 15.92
N ASP A 273 -3.23 -2.64 14.74
CA ASP A 273 -2.70 -1.77 13.70
C ASP A 273 -3.84 -1.19 12.85
N GLY A 274 -4.11 0.11 13.03
CA GLY A 274 -5.17 0.85 12.36
C GLY A 274 -5.48 2.16 13.07
N LEU A 275 -6.07 3.11 12.36
CA LEU A 275 -6.28 4.46 12.90
C LEU A 275 -7.28 4.50 14.07
N PRO A 276 -8.45 3.82 13.98
CA PRO A 276 -9.35 3.69 15.12
C PRO A 276 -8.70 3.02 16.34
N GLN A 277 -7.89 1.99 16.12
CA GLN A 277 -7.19 1.27 17.17
C GLN A 277 -6.12 2.15 17.82
N TYR A 278 -5.31 2.84 17.03
CA TYR A 278 -4.31 3.79 17.51
C TYR A 278 -4.95 4.92 18.33
N ALA A 279 -6.06 5.49 17.84
CA ALA A 279 -6.80 6.51 18.57
C ALA A 279 -7.29 5.99 19.94
N ALA A 280 -7.85 4.77 19.98
CA ALA A 280 -8.28 4.15 21.22
C ALA A 280 -7.11 3.92 22.18
N ILE A 281 -6.01 3.31 21.71
CA ILE A 281 -4.80 3.07 22.52
C ILE A 281 -4.30 4.38 23.13
N LYS A 282 -4.21 5.45 22.34
CA LYS A 282 -3.74 6.76 22.81
C LYS A 282 -4.68 7.40 23.83
N VAL A 283 -5.99 7.27 23.67
CA VAL A 283 -6.97 7.75 24.67
C VAL A 283 -6.80 7.04 26.02
N PHE A 284 -6.44 5.76 26.01
CA PHE A 284 -6.17 4.99 27.23
C PHE A 284 -4.71 5.09 27.72
N GLY A 285 -3.91 6.00 27.18
CA GLY A 285 -2.52 6.20 27.61
C GLY A 285 -1.55 5.09 27.20
N GLY A 286 -1.92 4.22 26.26
CA GLY A 286 -1.09 3.14 25.77
C GLY A 286 -0.08 3.59 24.70
N GLU A 287 0.90 2.73 24.47
CA GLU A 287 1.85 2.85 23.37
C GLU A 287 1.61 1.76 22.32
N PHE A 288 1.79 2.13 21.06
CA PHE A 288 1.71 1.22 19.94
C PHE A 288 3.07 1.12 19.27
N HIS A 289 3.60 -0.09 19.18
CA HIS A 289 4.89 -0.39 18.58
C HIS A 289 4.67 -1.43 17.49
N SER A 290 4.72 -1.03 16.21
CA SER A 290 4.45 -1.97 15.11
C SER A 290 5.60 -2.96 14.94
N LEU A 291 5.31 -4.19 14.50
CA LEU A 291 6.35 -5.16 14.12
C LEU A 291 7.28 -4.59 13.05
N ASN A 292 6.74 -3.84 12.08
CA ASN A 292 7.50 -3.27 10.98
C ASN A 292 8.57 -2.29 11.48
N SER A 293 8.26 -1.48 12.50
CA SER A 293 9.24 -0.56 13.12
C SER A 293 10.17 -1.30 14.08
N PHE A 294 9.63 -2.28 14.81
CA PHE A 294 10.38 -3.13 15.74
C PHE A 294 11.53 -3.86 15.04
N MET A 295 11.27 -4.47 13.87
CA MET A 295 12.30 -5.15 13.09
C MET A 295 13.45 -4.21 12.71
N VAL A 296 13.15 -2.97 12.33
CA VAL A 296 14.19 -2.00 11.95
C VAL A 296 15.06 -1.63 13.15
N HIS A 297 14.45 -1.40 14.30
CA HIS A 297 15.17 -1.08 15.51
C HIS A 297 16.02 -2.25 16.01
N TYR A 298 15.43 -3.43 16.15
CA TYR A 298 16.01 -4.56 16.88
C TYR A 298 16.71 -5.58 15.99
N ILE A 299 16.19 -5.86 14.80
CA ILE A 299 16.78 -6.87 13.90
C ILE A 299 17.85 -6.23 13.00
N PHE A 300 17.55 -5.07 12.43
CA PHE A 300 18.49 -4.34 11.58
C PHE A 300 19.38 -3.37 12.35
N GLY A 301 19.16 -3.19 13.66
CA GLY A 301 20.05 -2.39 14.50
C GLY A 301 20.10 -0.91 14.14
N VAL A 302 18.97 -0.33 13.72
CA VAL A 302 18.87 1.10 13.37
C VAL A 302 17.98 1.82 14.40
N PRO A 303 18.55 2.36 15.50
CA PRO A 303 17.78 3.07 16.52
C PRO A 303 17.14 4.33 15.96
N GLY A 304 15.91 4.65 16.40
CA GLY A 304 15.22 5.87 15.95
C GLY A 304 14.85 5.89 14.46
N ALA A 305 14.87 4.74 13.78
CA ALA A 305 14.49 4.68 12.38
C ALA A 305 13.06 5.19 12.15
N SER A 306 12.94 6.02 11.14
CA SER A 306 11.73 6.70 10.67
C SER A 306 11.09 6.01 9.46
N TRP A 307 11.52 4.78 9.17
CA TRP A 307 11.01 3.95 8.09
C TRP A 307 10.64 2.57 8.61
N ASN A 308 9.82 1.87 7.83
CA ASN A 308 9.25 0.57 8.19
C ASN A 308 9.68 -0.50 7.18
N THR A 309 9.93 -1.71 7.65
CA THR A 309 10.16 -2.87 6.78
C THR A 309 8.86 -3.64 6.49
N ASN A 310 8.95 -4.74 5.73
CA ASN A 310 7.82 -5.53 5.25
C ASN A 310 7.84 -6.94 5.86
N PRO A 311 7.29 -7.15 7.08
CA PRO A 311 7.26 -8.46 7.72
C PRO A 311 6.39 -9.48 6.96
N GLY A 312 5.43 -8.99 6.16
CA GLY A 312 4.49 -9.84 5.45
C GLY A 312 3.48 -10.54 6.37
N ILE A 313 2.35 -10.99 5.80
CA ILE A 313 1.37 -11.80 6.56
C ILE A 313 1.99 -13.12 7.01
N ALA A 314 2.80 -13.73 6.15
CA ALA A 314 3.48 -14.99 6.45
C ALA A 314 4.46 -14.86 7.62
N GLY A 315 5.10 -13.70 7.82
CA GLY A 315 5.94 -13.46 8.99
C GLY A 315 5.15 -13.56 10.29
N TRP A 316 3.96 -12.95 10.34
CA TRP A 316 3.05 -13.06 11.48
C TRP A 316 2.60 -14.49 11.75
N PHE A 317 2.37 -15.29 10.70
CA PHE A 317 2.03 -16.70 10.86
C PHE A 317 3.11 -17.46 11.66
N PHE A 318 4.39 -17.22 11.36
CA PHE A 318 5.50 -17.87 12.06
C PHE A 318 5.72 -17.35 13.49
N ILE A 319 5.56 -16.04 13.72
CA ILE A 319 5.66 -15.45 15.07
C ILE A 319 4.57 -16.02 15.99
N LEU A 320 3.34 -16.12 15.50
CA LEU A 320 2.18 -16.51 16.32
C LEU A 320 2.13 -18.02 16.60
N ARG A 321 2.75 -18.86 15.76
CA ARG A 321 2.74 -20.32 15.90
C ARG A 321 1.32 -20.88 16.04
N GLU A 322 0.99 -21.52 17.15
CA GLU A 322 -0.34 -22.06 17.43
C GLU A 322 -1.43 -20.97 17.45
N HIS A 323 -1.09 -19.73 17.82
CA HIS A 323 -2.01 -18.59 17.79
C HIS A 323 -2.26 -18.05 16.37
N SER A 324 -1.60 -18.59 15.34
CA SER A 324 -1.84 -18.21 13.94
C SER A 324 -3.27 -18.48 13.48
N VAL A 325 -4.02 -19.36 14.16
CA VAL A 325 -5.45 -19.55 13.92
C VAL A 325 -6.24 -18.26 14.06
N PHE A 326 -5.88 -17.39 15.02
CA PHE A 326 -6.53 -16.09 15.20
C PHE A 326 -6.20 -15.12 14.07
N LEU A 327 -4.99 -15.20 13.50
CA LEU A 327 -4.63 -14.44 12.32
C LEU A 327 -5.45 -14.90 11.12
N ILE A 328 -5.62 -16.21 10.92
CA ILE A 328 -6.42 -16.75 9.82
C ILE A 328 -7.88 -16.31 9.96
N LEU A 329 -8.48 -16.42 11.16
CA LEU A 329 -9.85 -15.97 11.42
C LEU A 329 -10.01 -14.46 11.19
N TYR A 330 -9.04 -13.66 11.65
CA TYR A 330 -9.00 -12.22 11.42
C TYR A 330 -8.97 -11.90 9.92
N LEU A 331 -8.05 -12.51 9.17
CA LEU A 331 -7.91 -12.29 7.73
C LEU A 331 -9.17 -12.72 6.97
N LEU A 332 -9.79 -13.85 7.34
CA LEU A 332 -11.05 -14.27 6.75
C LEU A 332 -12.11 -13.20 6.95
N LEU A 333 -12.36 -12.75 8.19
CA LEU A 333 -13.37 -11.75 8.49
C LEU A 333 -13.11 -10.41 7.74
N PHE A 334 -11.88 -9.92 7.82
CA PHE A 334 -11.46 -8.62 7.29
C PHE A 334 -11.26 -8.60 5.78
N LEU A 335 -11.06 -9.75 5.14
CA LEU A 335 -11.11 -9.84 3.68
C LEU A 335 -12.54 -10.10 3.21
N THR A 336 -13.30 -11.01 3.84
CA THR A 336 -14.61 -11.42 3.31
C THR A 336 -15.68 -10.35 3.46
N LEU A 337 -15.83 -9.75 4.66
CA LEU A 337 -16.95 -8.84 4.91
C LEU A 337 -16.88 -7.56 4.06
N PRO A 338 -15.74 -6.85 4.02
CA PRO A 338 -15.65 -5.62 3.23
C PRO A 338 -15.66 -5.91 1.73
N PHE A 339 -15.08 -7.03 1.30
CA PHE A 339 -15.12 -7.43 -0.10
C PHE A 339 -16.55 -7.75 -0.53
N TYR A 340 -17.27 -8.53 0.27
CA TYR A 340 -18.70 -8.81 0.08
C TYR A 340 -19.50 -7.50 -0.01
N PHE A 341 -19.29 -6.59 0.94
CA PHE A 341 -19.95 -5.29 0.97
C PHE A 341 -19.64 -4.46 -0.29
N ALA A 342 -18.38 -4.39 -0.70
CA ALA A 342 -17.95 -3.66 -1.89
C ALA A 342 -18.53 -4.25 -3.19
N VAL A 343 -18.56 -5.57 -3.32
CA VAL A 343 -19.20 -6.22 -4.48
C VAL A 343 -20.70 -5.90 -4.53
N ARG A 344 -21.38 -6.02 -3.38
CA ARG A 344 -22.83 -5.86 -3.29
C ARG A 344 -23.30 -4.42 -3.43
N TYR A 345 -22.53 -3.45 -2.91
CA TYR A 345 -22.95 -2.06 -2.79
C TYR A 345 -21.99 -1.04 -3.44
N GLY A 346 -20.71 -1.34 -3.62
CA GLY A 346 -19.73 -0.43 -4.25
C GLY A 346 -19.61 -0.60 -5.77
N GLY A 347 -19.79 -1.84 -6.25
CA GLY A 347 -19.64 -2.22 -7.66
C GLY A 347 -18.24 -2.75 -7.98
N ALA A 348 -17.99 -3.01 -9.27
CA ALA A 348 -16.79 -3.72 -9.73
C ALA A 348 -15.48 -2.96 -9.47
N ARG A 349 -15.48 -1.63 -9.55
CA ARG A 349 -14.26 -0.83 -9.32
C ARG A 349 -13.81 -0.82 -7.87
N VAL A 350 -14.75 -0.69 -6.93
CA VAL A 350 -14.44 -0.66 -5.49
C VAL A 350 -14.02 -2.04 -5.00
N SER A 351 -14.68 -3.10 -5.45
CA SER A 351 -14.24 -4.48 -5.14
C SER A 351 -12.86 -4.77 -5.73
N LEU A 352 -12.61 -4.41 -6.99
CA LEU A 352 -11.28 -4.54 -7.60
C LEU A 352 -10.20 -3.73 -6.85
N LEU A 353 -10.54 -2.53 -6.36
CA LEU A 353 -9.67 -1.73 -5.50
C LEU A 353 -9.28 -2.50 -4.23
N LEU A 354 -10.26 -3.00 -3.48
CA LEU A 354 -9.98 -3.75 -2.24
C LEU A 354 -9.17 -5.03 -2.48
N ALA A 355 -9.38 -5.72 -3.61
CA ALA A 355 -8.57 -6.87 -4.01
C ALA A 355 -7.12 -6.47 -4.37
N CYS A 356 -6.92 -5.43 -5.17
CA CYS A 356 -5.57 -4.98 -5.52
C CYS A 356 -4.80 -4.55 -4.26
N PHE A 357 -5.45 -3.80 -3.37
CA PHE A 357 -4.81 -3.30 -2.16
C PHE A 357 -4.67 -4.34 -1.04
N SER A 358 -5.35 -5.48 -1.11
CA SER A 358 -4.99 -6.61 -0.23
C SER A 358 -3.61 -7.15 -0.57
N LEU A 359 -3.19 -7.09 -1.84
CA LEU A 359 -1.82 -7.40 -2.24
C LEU A 359 -0.85 -6.25 -1.90
N LEU A 360 -1.23 -5.00 -2.21
CA LEU A 360 -0.32 -3.86 -2.00
C LEU A 360 -0.07 -3.52 -0.53
N TYR A 361 -1.05 -3.69 0.36
CA TYR A 361 -0.89 -3.38 1.78
C TYR A 361 -0.86 -4.63 2.64
N LEU A 362 -1.94 -5.42 2.61
CA LEU A 362 -2.08 -6.53 3.56
C LEU A 362 -0.98 -7.58 3.37
N PHE A 363 -0.68 -8.00 2.13
CA PHE A 363 0.37 -9.00 1.85
C PHE A 363 1.76 -8.56 2.36
N HIS A 364 2.09 -7.27 2.33
CA HIS A 364 3.32 -6.70 2.90
C HIS A 364 3.34 -6.68 4.45
N GLY A 365 2.21 -6.99 5.09
CA GLY A 365 2.04 -6.86 6.53
C GLY A 365 1.71 -5.44 6.97
N TRP A 366 1.18 -4.59 6.08
CA TRP A 366 0.74 -3.23 6.42
C TRP A 366 -0.75 -3.26 6.80
N PHE A 367 -1.04 -3.89 7.94
CA PHE A 367 -2.41 -4.15 8.41
C PHE A 367 -3.20 -2.86 8.60
N GLY A 368 -2.61 -1.84 9.23
CA GLY A 368 -3.27 -0.56 9.46
C GLY A 368 -3.62 0.19 8.18
N ALA A 369 -2.72 0.20 7.20
CA ALA A 369 -2.98 0.83 5.91
C ALA A 369 -4.15 0.15 5.16
N TYR A 370 -4.19 -1.20 5.17
CA TYR A 370 -5.29 -1.94 4.57
C TYR A 370 -6.60 -1.73 5.33
N PHE A 371 -6.57 -1.79 6.67
CA PHE A 371 -7.74 -1.60 7.52
C PHE A 371 -8.35 -0.22 7.34
N ASN A 372 -7.51 0.82 7.27
CA ASN A 372 -7.98 2.18 7.01
C ASN A 372 -8.62 2.27 5.63
N LEU A 373 -7.97 1.79 4.56
CA LEU A 373 -8.53 1.80 3.21
C LEU A 373 -9.90 1.10 3.16
N MET A 374 -9.98 -0.07 3.77
CA MET A 374 -11.19 -0.88 3.89
C MET A 374 -12.31 -0.12 4.61
N SER A 375 -12.02 0.42 5.80
CA SER A 375 -12.99 1.15 6.62
C SER A 375 -13.53 2.39 5.90
N TYR A 376 -12.65 3.17 5.26
CA TYR A 376 -13.05 4.35 4.49
C TYR A 376 -13.85 3.95 3.26
N SER A 377 -13.47 2.87 2.56
CA SER A 377 -14.22 2.39 1.39
C SER A 377 -15.63 1.96 1.76
N VAL A 378 -15.78 1.21 2.86
CA VAL A 378 -17.09 0.79 3.39
C VAL A 378 -17.92 1.99 3.80
N ALA A 379 -17.36 2.91 4.60
CA ALA A 379 -18.05 4.12 5.03
C ALA A 379 -18.52 4.96 3.84
N PHE A 380 -17.65 5.15 2.85
CA PHE A 380 -17.95 5.96 1.68
C PHE A 380 -19.05 5.34 0.80
N VAL A 381 -18.99 4.03 0.57
CA VAL A 381 -20.05 3.29 -0.14
C VAL A 381 -21.36 3.35 0.64
N PHE A 382 -21.32 3.18 1.96
CA PHE A 382 -22.50 3.26 2.82
C PHE A 382 -23.16 4.64 2.74
N LEU A 383 -22.41 5.72 2.95
CA LEU A 383 -22.91 7.10 2.90
C LEU A 383 -23.53 7.44 1.54
N HIS A 384 -22.89 7.03 0.45
CA HIS A 384 -23.43 7.22 -0.89
C HIS A 384 -24.78 6.49 -1.06
N ARG A 385 -24.90 5.25 -0.56
CA ARG A 385 -26.14 4.46 -0.68
C ARG A 385 -27.30 5.08 0.10
N VAL A 386 -27.04 5.55 1.32
CA VAL A 386 -28.04 6.26 2.13
C VAL A 386 -28.48 7.54 1.42
N SER A 387 -27.55 8.32 0.87
CA SER A 387 -27.87 9.56 0.15
C SER A 387 -28.73 9.31 -1.10
N VAL A 388 -28.42 8.27 -1.88
CA VAL A 388 -29.21 7.91 -3.07
C VAL A 388 -30.60 7.39 -2.69
N SER A 389 -30.70 6.59 -1.63
CA SER A 389 -32.00 6.08 -1.14
C SER A 389 -32.92 7.23 -0.75
N ASN A 390 -32.41 8.22 -0.01
CA ASN A 390 -33.21 9.37 0.44
C ASN A 390 -33.73 10.22 -0.71
N LYS A 391 -32.97 10.37 -1.81
CA LYS A 391 -33.40 11.11 -3.01
C LYS A 391 -34.47 10.38 -3.83
N ASN A 392 -34.61 9.07 -3.66
CA ASN A 392 -35.60 8.25 -4.37
C ASN A 392 -36.86 7.98 -3.55
N THR A 393 -36.93 8.44 -2.29
CA THR A 393 -38.16 8.44 -1.50
C THR A 393 -39.08 9.53 -2.06
N PRO A 394 -40.25 9.20 -2.65
CA PRO A 394 -41.19 10.22 -3.06
C PRO A 394 -41.61 10.98 -1.81
N LEU A 395 -41.44 12.31 -1.82
CA LEU A 395 -42.11 13.19 -0.88
C LEU A 395 -43.60 12.82 -0.94
N THR A 396 -44.11 12.18 0.11
CA THR A 396 -45.54 12.11 0.34
C THR A 396 -46.01 13.56 0.36
N ARG A 397 -46.73 13.93 -0.71
CA ARG A 397 -47.56 15.13 -0.74
C ARG A 397 -48.65 14.89 0.30
N ASP A 398 -48.40 15.32 1.53
CA ASP A 398 -49.49 15.58 2.46
C ASP A 398 -50.07 16.94 2.07
N SER A 399 -51.25 16.83 1.47
CA SER A 399 -52.23 17.86 1.16
C SER A 399 -52.78 18.54 2.40
#